data_AF-A0A0V0QN15-F1
#
_entry.id   AF-A0A0V0QN15-F1
#
_cell.length_a   1.000
_cell.length_b   1.000
_cell.length_c   1.000
_cell.angle_alpha   90.00
_cell.angle_beta   90.00
_cell.angle_gamma   90.00
#
_symmetry.space_group_name_H-M   'P 1'
#
loop_
_entity.id
_entity.type
_entity.pdbx_description
1 polymer ?
#
loop_
_entity_poly.entity_id
_entity_poly.type
_entity_poly.pdbx_seq_one_letter_code
_entity_poly.pdbx_strand_id
1 'polypeptide(L)'
;MYYLQILNNQQKNKFLVNQIFFIQMNNYDEAEQRRQKQKEKWGNWMKQREMEKQLQDLDINLDQAEQNNNQQNNDNKNILNDLTMKIFERYQKELDQKRGGKNNSKNKSNYEIEKKISQEVESNTCPICLELMIPPNNSPILLFPCGHTFCRNCIFERNGKKMKLSKCGICRQKVTSSAVNFSLQNLICTYTNNKHLLEEYDKNNQKEQEFQQNNDEKDEQKQNFQEQYDLYNMRVRILQEEKNQIMDQIIEEKNRAKSQQKLCNTFKEQKEQVIKKIKQMQEELQLIEQFHDENFEKLQQYQKNVRENEYKLDVIDETLQPLQREKDKYFVLKQSDQHNQ
;
A
#
# COMPACT_ATOMS: atom_id res chain seq x y z
N MET A 1 -54.14 7.12 72.85
CA MET A 1 -54.26 6.40 71.55
C MET A 1 -53.70 7.22 70.39
N TYR A 2 -54.20 8.43 70.10
CA TYR A 2 -53.75 9.24 68.95
C TYR A 2 -52.24 9.59 68.95
N TYR A 3 -51.66 9.93 70.11
CA TYR A 3 -50.26 10.29 70.23
C TYR A 3 -49.27 9.14 69.92
N LEU A 4 -49.62 7.91 70.31
CA LEU A 4 -48.85 6.71 69.97
C LEU A 4 -48.88 6.41 68.47
N GLN A 5 -49.96 6.77 67.78
CA GLN A 5 -50.12 6.60 66.34
C GLN A 5 -49.24 7.59 65.56
N ILE A 6 -49.09 8.82 66.07
CA ILE A 6 -48.18 9.84 65.51
C ILE A 6 -46.71 9.40 65.68
N LEU A 7 -46.30 8.96 66.88
CA LEU A 7 -44.93 8.49 67.13
C LEU A 7 -44.57 7.27 66.27
N ASN A 8 -45.51 6.34 66.08
CA ASN A 8 -45.30 5.18 65.21
C ASN A 8 -45.17 5.59 63.73
N ASN A 9 -45.96 6.57 63.27
CA ASN A 9 -45.82 7.13 61.93
C ASN A 9 -44.50 7.88 61.74
N GLN A 10 -44.02 8.61 62.75
CA GLN A 10 -42.70 9.27 62.69
C GLN A 10 -41.55 8.26 62.63
N GLN A 11 -41.61 7.16 63.39
CA GLN A 11 -40.62 6.08 63.30
C GLN A 11 -40.64 5.38 61.94
N LYS A 12 -41.83 5.12 61.37
CA LYS A 12 -41.97 4.56 60.02
C LYS A 12 -41.40 5.49 58.95
N ASN A 13 -41.64 6.80 59.06
CA ASN A 13 -41.07 7.78 58.14
C ASN A 13 -39.53 7.85 58.27
N LYS A 14 -38.98 7.83 59.48
CA LYS A 14 -37.51 7.73 59.68
C LYS A 14 -36.91 6.48 59.05
N PHE A 15 -37.59 5.34 59.17
CA PHE A 15 -37.16 4.08 58.57
C PHE A 15 -37.18 4.15 57.03
N LEU A 16 -38.25 4.69 56.45
CA LEU A 16 -38.38 4.86 55.00
C LEU A 16 -37.33 5.83 54.44
N VAL A 17 -37.05 6.95 55.11
CA VAL A 17 -36.00 7.90 54.70
C VAL A 17 -34.62 7.26 54.72
N ASN A 18 -34.29 6.49 55.77
CA ASN A 18 -33.03 5.75 55.83
C ASN A 18 -32.92 4.69 54.74
N GLN A 19 -34.02 3.99 54.43
CA GLN A 19 -34.05 2.97 53.39
C GLN A 19 -33.88 3.58 51.99
N ILE A 20 -34.51 4.73 51.71
CA ILE A 20 -34.34 5.47 50.46
C ILE A 20 -32.89 5.95 50.32
N PHE A 21 -32.28 6.47 51.40
CA PHE A 21 -30.89 6.93 51.38
C PHE A 21 -29.90 5.78 51.11
N PHE A 22 -30.10 4.61 51.71
CA PHE A 22 -29.26 3.44 51.48
C PHE A 22 -29.35 2.95 50.02
N ILE A 23 -30.54 2.98 49.43
CA ILE A 23 -30.74 2.66 48.01
C ILE A 23 -30.04 3.68 47.12
N GLN A 24 -30.10 4.98 47.46
CA GLN A 24 -29.41 6.04 46.70
C GLN A 24 -27.88 5.91 46.76
N MET A 25 -27.30 5.58 47.93
CA MET A 25 -25.86 5.35 48.05
C MET A 25 -25.40 4.11 47.27
N ASN A 26 -26.12 2.99 47.37
CA ASN A 26 -25.76 1.79 46.60
C ASN A 26 -25.84 2.03 45.08
N ASN A 27 -26.85 2.78 44.62
CA ASN A 27 -26.96 3.16 43.21
C ASN A 27 -25.82 4.09 42.77
N TYR A 28 -25.32 4.95 43.65
CA TYR A 28 -24.18 5.82 43.37
C TYR A 28 -22.87 5.02 43.25
N ASP A 29 -22.59 4.11 44.19
CA ASP A 29 -21.41 3.24 44.15
C ASP A 29 -21.41 2.33 42.92
N GLU A 30 -22.56 1.77 42.55
CA GLU A 30 -22.69 1.00 41.30
C GLU A 30 -22.43 1.87 40.06
N ALA A 31 -22.94 3.10 40.03
CA ALA A 31 -22.70 4.02 38.92
C ALA A 31 -21.22 4.42 38.81
N GLU A 32 -20.54 4.59 39.93
CA GLU A 32 -19.10 4.89 39.99
C GLU A 32 -18.26 3.71 39.49
N GLN A 33 -18.57 2.48 39.94
CA GLN A 33 -17.91 1.28 39.43
C GLN A 33 -18.14 1.08 37.92
N ARG A 34 -19.34 1.39 37.40
CA ARG A 34 -19.63 1.35 35.96
C ARG A 34 -18.78 2.39 35.20
N ARG A 35 -18.62 3.60 35.73
CA ARG A 35 -17.78 4.65 35.15
C ARG A 35 -16.29 4.24 35.13
N GLN A 36 -15.77 3.66 36.21
CA GLN A 36 -14.40 3.13 36.24
C GLN A 36 -14.17 2.01 35.21
N LYS A 37 -15.08 1.02 35.15
CA LYS A 37 -15.00 -0.05 34.14
C LYS A 37 -15.06 0.48 32.71
N GLN A 38 -15.84 1.53 32.45
CA GLN A 38 -15.88 2.19 31.15
C GLN A 38 -14.57 2.92 30.83
N LYS A 39 -13.98 3.64 31.81
CA LYS A 39 -12.65 4.27 31.65
C LYS A 39 -11.56 3.25 31.34
N GLU A 40 -11.53 2.12 32.04
CA GLU A 40 -10.57 1.03 31.77
C GLU A 40 -10.78 0.41 30.38
N LYS A 41 -12.03 0.11 30.01
CA LYS A 41 -12.35 -0.41 28.68
C LYS A 41 -11.92 0.57 27.58
N TRP A 42 -12.18 1.85 27.76
CA TRP A 42 -11.80 2.89 26.82
C TRP A 42 -10.27 3.04 26.72
N GLY A 43 -9.57 3.01 27.85
CA GLY A 43 -8.10 3.04 27.88
C GLY A 43 -7.45 1.83 27.19
N ASN A 44 -8.00 0.63 27.39
CA ASN A 44 -7.52 -0.58 26.71
C ASN A 44 -7.81 -0.54 25.21
N TRP A 45 -9.01 -0.06 24.82
CA TRP A 45 -9.37 0.12 23.43
C TRP A 45 -8.43 1.11 22.72
N MET A 46 -8.09 2.24 23.36
CA MET A 46 -7.12 3.21 22.82
C MET A 46 -5.73 2.59 22.63
N LYS A 47 -5.21 1.86 23.61
CA LYS A 47 -3.92 1.16 23.50
C LYS A 47 -3.91 0.15 22.36
N GLN A 48 -4.99 -0.62 22.19
CA GLN A 48 -5.13 -1.59 21.11
C GLN A 48 -5.13 -0.89 19.75
N ARG A 49 -5.86 0.22 19.61
CA ARG A 49 -5.91 0.98 18.36
C ARG A 49 -4.57 1.61 17.99
N GLU A 50 -3.79 2.03 18.98
CA GLU A 50 -2.45 2.56 18.76
C GLU A 50 -1.46 1.47 18.31
N MET A 51 -1.56 0.26 18.88
CA MET A 51 -0.79 -0.89 18.43
C MET A 51 -1.17 -1.33 17.00
N GLU A 52 -2.47 -1.37 16.67
CA GLU A 52 -2.95 -1.66 15.31
C GLU A 52 -2.42 -0.66 14.29
N LYS A 53 -2.38 0.63 14.65
CA LYS A 53 -1.81 1.68 13.80
C LYS A 53 -0.31 1.48 13.57
N GLN A 54 0.45 1.11 14.60
CA GLN A 54 1.88 0.81 14.48
C GLN A 54 2.14 -0.39 13.56
N LEU A 55 1.30 -1.44 13.65
CA LEU A 55 1.38 -2.61 12.76
C LEU A 55 1.05 -2.25 11.31
N GLN A 56 0.00 -1.45 11.08
CA GLN A 56 -0.32 -0.96 9.72
C GLN A 56 0.81 -0.11 9.12
N ASP A 57 1.41 0.78 9.91
CA ASP A 57 2.54 1.59 9.44
C ASP A 57 3.76 0.71 9.10
N LEU A 58 3.95 -0.43 9.77
CA LEU A 58 5.01 -1.40 9.45
C LEU A 58 4.72 -2.20 8.16
N ASP A 59 3.50 -2.69 7.98
CA ASP A 59 3.10 -3.44 6.77
C ASP A 59 3.18 -2.58 5.50
N ILE A 60 2.74 -1.32 5.57
CA ILE A 60 2.82 -0.37 4.45
C ILE A 60 4.29 -0.14 4.02
N ASN A 61 5.23 -0.10 4.97
CA ASN A 61 6.65 0.07 4.66
C ASN A 61 7.28 -1.18 4.03
N LEU A 62 6.84 -2.38 4.41
CA LEU A 62 7.33 -3.64 3.83
C LEU A 62 6.84 -3.85 2.40
N ASP A 63 5.56 -3.61 2.13
CA ASP A 63 4.99 -3.72 0.78
C ASP A 63 5.62 -2.70 -0.19
N GLN A 64 5.90 -1.47 0.29
CA GLN A 64 6.58 -0.46 -0.52
C GLN A 64 8.05 -0.83 -0.81
N ALA A 65 8.75 -1.50 0.11
CA ALA A 65 10.13 -1.93 -0.09
C ALA A 65 10.25 -3.10 -1.10
N GLU A 66 9.32 -4.06 -1.07
CA GLU A 66 9.32 -5.19 -2.01
C GLU A 66 8.87 -4.78 -3.43
N GLN A 67 7.90 -3.86 -3.56
CA GLN A 67 7.47 -3.35 -4.86
C GLN A 67 8.56 -2.52 -5.54
N ASN A 68 9.27 -1.66 -4.79
CA ASN A 68 10.35 -0.83 -5.34
C ASN A 68 11.53 -1.65 -5.90
N ASN A 69 11.88 -2.78 -5.27
CA ASN A 69 12.98 -3.65 -5.74
C ASN A 69 12.63 -4.49 -6.98
N ASN A 70 11.37 -4.94 -7.11
CA ASN A 70 10.94 -5.70 -8.28
C ASN A 70 10.68 -4.79 -9.50
N GLN A 71 10.28 -3.55 -9.29
CA GLN A 71 10.02 -2.58 -10.36
C GLN A 71 11.31 -2.05 -10.98
N GLN A 72 12.34 -1.73 -10.17
CA GLN A 72 13.66 -1.32 -10.65
C GLN A 72 14.34 -2.35 -11.58
N ASN A 73 14.15 -3.65 -11.33
CA ASN A 73 14.77 -4.71 -12.14
C ASN A 73 14.04 -4.95 -13.48
N ASN A 74 12.74 -4.69 -13.55
CA ASN A 74 11.98 -4.77 -14.80
C ASN A 74 12.18 -3.51 -15.66
N ASP A 75 12.25 -2.33 -15.04
CA ASP A 75 12.46 -1.07 -15.75
C ASP A 75 13.84 -1.02 -16.42
N ASN A 76 14.88 -1.52 -15.76
CA ASN A 76 16.24 -1.60 -16.34
C ASN A 76 16.31 -2.48 -17.60
N LYS A 77 15.54 -3.58 -17.67
CA LYS A 77 15.48 -4.45 -18.87
C LYS A 77 14.68 -3.82 -20.00
N ASN A 78 13.61 -3.10 -19.67
CA ASN A 78 12.78 -2.41 -20.65
C ASN A 78 13.51 -1.20 -21.26
N ILE A 79 14.27 -0.44 -20.46
CA ILE A 79 15.07 0.70 -20.93
C ILE A 79 16.11 0.25 -21.98
N LEU A 80 16.79 -0.88 -21.76
CA LEU A 80 17.80 -1.37 -22.70
C LEU A 80 17.18 -1.77 -24.06
N ASN A 81 16.01 -2.40 -24.04
CA ASN A 81 15.26 -2.74 -25.25
C ASN A 81 14.75 -1.49 -25.96
N ASP A 82 14.24 -0.50 -25.23
CA ASP A 82 13.72 0.75 -25.79
C ASP A 82 14.82 1.61 -26.44
N LEU A 83 16.01 1.65 -25.82
CA LEU A 83 17.18 2.32 -26.39
C LEU A 83 17.64 1.61 -27.68
N THR A 84 17.66 0.28 -27.67
CA THR A 84 18.04 -0.53 -28.83
C THR A 84 17.07 -0.30 -30.00
N MET A 85 15.77 -0.21 -29.72
CA MET A 85 14.75 0.09 -30.73
C MET A 85 14.86 1.51 -31.29
N LYS A 86 15.09 2.53 -30.44
CA LYS A 86 15.27 3.92 -30.89
C LYS A 86 16.53 4.11 -31.75
N ILE A 87 17.62 3.43 -31.40
CA ILE A 87 18.85 3.41 -32.22
C ILE A 87 18.54 2.78 -33.58
N PHE A 88 17.79 1.67 -33.60
CA PHE A 88 17.41 0.98 -34.83
C PHE A 88 16.48 1.84 -35.72
N GLU A 89 15.50 2.51 -35.14
CA GLU A 89 14.58 3.41 -35.85
C GLU A 89 15.30 4.64 -36.43
N ARG A 90 16.19 5.29 -35.67
CA ARG A 90 17.01 6.39 -36.19
C ARG A 90 17.93 5.92 -37.31
N TYR A 91 18.51 4.73 -37.17
CA TYR A 91 19.36 4.14 -38.19
C TYR A 91 18.59 3.86 -39.48
N GLN A 92 17.40 3.25 -39.40
CA GLN A 92 16.52 3.05 -40.55
C GLN A 92 16.16 4.39 -41.21
N LYS A 93 15.82 5.41 -40.42
CA LYS A 93 15.41 6.72 -40.94
C LYS A 93 16.54 7.45 -41.68
N GLU A 94 17.78 7.39 -41.18
CA GLU A 94 18.94 7.94 -41.89
C GLU A 94 19.33 7.10 -43.12
N LEU A 95 19.18 5.76 -43.06
CA LEU A 95 19.37 4.91 -44.22
C LEU A 95 18.35 5.19 -45.33
N ASP A 96 17.08 5.41 -44.98
CA ASP A 96 16.03 5.73 -45.95
C ASP A 96 16.24 7.12 -46.58
N GLN A 97 16.76 8.08 -45.81
CA GLN A 97 17.21 9.38 -46.35
C GLN A 97 18.39 9.24 -47.30
N LYS A 98 19.34 8.32 -47.03
CA LYS A 98 20.47 8.02 -47.93
C LYS A 98 20.07 7.16 -49.14
N ARG A 99 19.01 6.36 -49.04
CA ARG A 99 18.53 5.40 -50.07
C ARG A 99 17.58 6.00 -51.11
N GLY A 100 17.24 7.28 -51.04
CA GLY A 100 16.47 8.00 -52.06
C GLY A 100 17.09 8.07 -53.47
N GLY A 101 18.03 7.18 -53.84
CA GLY A 101 18.75 7.23 -55.11
C GLY A 101 19.06 5.92 -55.85
N LYS A 102 18.98 4.70 -55.28
CA LYS A 102 19.35 3.46 -56.02
C LYS A 102 18.56 2.21 -55.58
N ASN A 103 17.72 1.68 -56.48
CA ASN A 103 16.71 0.64 -56.18
C ASN A 103 17.13 -0.84 -56.38
N ASN A 104 18.36 -1.16 -56.80
CA ASN A 104 18.72 -2.55 -57.17
C ASN A 104 19.49 -3.38 -56.11
N SER A 105 19.83 -2.84 -54.94
CA SER A 105 20.67 -3.56 -53.93
C SER A 105 19.89 -4.19 -52.76
N LYS A 106 18.57 -4.01 -52.67
CA LYS A 106 17.76 -4.43 -51.50
C LYS A 106 17.56 -5.94 -51.36
N ASN A 107 17.60 -6.69 -52.47
CA ASN A 107 17.30 -8.13 -52.44
C ASN A 107 18.45 -8.98 -51.88
N LYS A 108 19.71 -8.56 -52.09
CA LYS A 108 20.89 -9.30 -51.59
C LYS A 108 21.07 -9.17 -50.07
N SER A 109 20.86 -7.96 -49.52
CA SER A 109 20.96 -7.71 -48.08
C SER A 109 19.85 -8.38 -47.27
N ASN A 110 18.62 -8.45 -47.80
CA ASN A 110 17.52 -9.14 -47.12
C ASN A 110 17.75 -10.65 -47.05
N TYR A 111 18.30 -11.25 -48.12
CA TYR A 111 18.62 -12.66 -48.15
C TYR A 111 19.66 -13.07 -47.08
N GLU A 112 20.73 -12.28 -46.92
CA GLU A 112 21.75 -12.57 -45.90
C GLU A 112 21.21 -12.48 -44.46
N ILE A 113 20.31 -11.53 -44.21
CA ILE A 113 19.65 -11.38 -42.90
C ILE A 113 18.73 -12.58 -42.64
N GLU A 114 17.92 -12.97 -43.63
CA GLU A 114 16.98 -14.09 -43.50
C GLU A 114 17.69 -15.43 -43.35
N LYS A 115 18.87 -15.59 -43.98
CA LYS A 115 19.74 -16.76 -43.80
C LYS A 115 20.32 -16.85 -42.38
N LYS A 116 20.76 -15.73 -41.79
CA LYS A 116 21.25 -15.71 -40.39
C LYS A 116 20.13 -15.99 -39.38
N ILE A 117 18.95 -15.40 -39.58
CA ILE A 117 17.77 -15.67 -38.75
C ILE A 117 17.38 -17.15 -38.82
N SER A 118 17.45 -17.74 -40.01
CA SER A 118 17.16 -19.16 -40.22
C SER A 118 18.10 -20.08 -39.42
N GLN A 119 19.40 -19.79 -39.40
CA GLN A 119 20.39 -20.55 -38.63
C GLN A 119 20.14 -20.45 -37.12
N GLU A 120 19.79 -19.27 -36.62
CA GLU A 120 19.45 -19.08 -35.21
C GLU A 120 18.15 -19.82 -34.84
N VAL A 121 17.14 -19.85 -35.73
CA VAL A 121 15.89 -20.57 -35.47
C VAL A 121 16.08 -22.08 -35.48
N GLU A 122 16.95 -22.62 -36.35
CA GLU A 122 17.32 -24.04 -36.36
C GLU A 122 17.92 -24.51 -35.03
N SER A 123 18.58 -23.61 -34.28
CA SER A 123 19.16 -23.93 -32.97
C SER A 123 18.12 -24.10 -31.85
N ASN A 124 16.85 -23.72 -32.08
CA ASN A 124 15.78 -23.76 -31.07
C ASN A 124 15.17 -25.17 -30.92
N THR A 125 16.01 -26.14 -30.59
CA THR A 125 15.63 -27.54 -30.35
C THR A 125 15.30 -27.80 -28.88
N CYS A 126 14.46 -28.81 -28.63
CA CYS A 126 14.13 -29.19 -27.27
C CYS A 126 15.34 -29.85 -26.59
N PRO A 127 15.76 -29.40 -25.39
CA PRO A 127 16.91 -29.99 -24.69
C PRO A 127 16.76 -31.46 -24.26
N ILE A 128 15.56 -32.04 -24.37
CA ILE A 128 15.26 -33.43 -23.97
C ILE A 128 15.29 -34.37 -25.18
N CYS A 129 14.53 -34.06 -26.24
CA CYS A 129 14.49 -34.91 -27.45
C CYS A 129 15.41 -34.43 -28.57
N LEU A 130 16.01 -33.23 -28.45
CA LEU A 130 16.86 -32.58 -29.45
C LEU A 130 16.18 -32.30 -30.79
N GLU A 131 14.85 -32.42 -30.85
CA GLU A 131 14.06 -32.09 -32.03
C GLU A 131 13.65 -30.62 -32.04
N LEU A 132 13.48 -30.05 -33.24
CA LEU A 132 12.94 -28.70 -33.40
C LEU A 132 11.53 -28.63 -32.82
N MET A 133 11.22 -27.55 -32.08
CA MET A 133 9.96 -27.39 -31.36
C MET A 133 8.79 -26.96 -32.27
N ILE A 134 8.51 -27.77 -33.30
CA ILE A 134 7.50 -27.50 -34.32
C ILE A 134 6.09 -27.88 -33.81
N PRO A 135 5.11 -26.95 -33.81
CA PRO A 135 3.73 -27.27 -33.48
C PRO A 135 3.05 -28.16 -34.55
N PRO A 136 1.99 -28.91 -34.22
CA PRO A 136 1.31 -28.97 -32.91
C PRO A 136 1.95 -29.95 -31.92
N ASN A 137 2.74 -30.90 -32.42
CA ASN A 137 3.23 -32.02 -31.62
C ASN A 137 4.38 -31.60 -30.68
N ASN A 138 5.29 -30.75 -31.16
CA ASN A 138 6.46 -30.31 -30.39
C ASN A 138 6.39 -28.83 -29.99
N SER A 139 5.19 -28.26 -29.81
CA SER A 139 5.02 -26.85 -29.40
C SER A 139 5.91 -26.47 -28.21
N PRO A 140 6.58 -25.30 -28.24
CA PRO A 140 7.46 -24.88 -27.16
C PRO A 140 6.66 -24.49 -25.91
N ILE A 141 6.95 -25.14 -24.78
CA ILE A 141 6.32 -24.93 -23.48
C ILE A 141 7.33 -24.30 -22.52
N LEU A 142 7.00 -23.11 -22.04
CA LEU A 142 7.74 -22.36 -21.03
C LEU A 142 7.35 -22.83 -19.62
N LEU A 143 8.34 -23.09 -18.76
CA LEU A 143 8.14 -23.51 -17.37
C LEU A 143 8.31 -22.35 -16.39
N PHE A 144 7.39 -22.21 -15.42
CA PHE A 144 7.49 -21.21 -14.36
C PHE A 144 7.94 -21.82 -13.02
N PRO A 145 8.76 -21.11 -12.24
CA PRO A 145 9.27 -19.75 -12.46
C PRO A 145 10.60 -19.66 -13.26
N CYS A 146 11.16 -20.78 -13.71
CA CYS A 146 12.55 -20.82 -14.19
C CYS A 146 12.76 -20.32 -15.62
N GLY A 147 11.71 -20.16 -16.44
CA GLY A 147 11.79 -19.63 -17.80
C GLY A 147 12.41 -20.58 -18.85
N HIS A 148 12.69 -21.83 -18.51
CA HIS A 148 13.22 -22.80 -19.48
C HIS A 148 12.11 -23.35 -20.38
N THR A 149 12.43 -23.58 -21.66
CA THR A 149 11.48 -24.03 -22.67
C THR A 149 11.78 -25.46 -23.14
N PHE A 150 10.75 -26.29 -23.29
CA PHE A 150 10.84 -27.67 -23.78
C PHE A 150 9.67 -27.96 -24.73
N CYS A 151 9.73 -29.01 -25.56
CA CYS A 151 8.60 -29.37 -26.40
C CYS A 151 7.43 -29.96 -25.57
N ARG A 152 6.21 -29.77 -26.07
CA ARG A 152 4.97 -30.26 -25.47
C ARG A 152 5.03 -31.75 -25.14
N ASN A 153 5.50 -32.57 -26.07
CA ASN A 153 5.66 -34.01 -25.86
C ASN A 153 6.57 -34.29 -24.67
N CYS A 154 7.75 -33.67 -24.59
CA CYS A 154 8.66 -33.94 -23.47
C CYS A 154 8.14 -33.46 -22.09
N ILE A 155 7.20 -32.50 -22.05
CA ILE A 155 6.59 -32.03 -20.80
C ILE A 155 5.38 -32.86 -20.36
N PHE A 156 4.56 -33.33 -21.30
CA PHE A 156 3.27 -33.97 -21.00
C PHE A 156 3.23 -35.47 -21.34
N GLU A 157 4.08 -35.95 -22.23
CA GLU A 157 4.07 -37.31 -22.78
C GLU A 157 5.49 -37.90 -22.84
N ARG A 158 5.87 -38.68 -21.82
CA ARG A 158 7.15 -39.39 -21.81
C ARG A 158 6.90 -40.88 -22.02
N ASN A 159 7.43 -41.44 -23.11
CA ASN A 159 7.27 -42.86 -23.49
C ASN A 159 5.79 -43.31 -23.59
N GLY A 160 4.93 -42.47 -24.19
CA GLY A 160 3.51 -42.77 -24.37
C GLY A 160 2.66 -42.72 -23.08
N LYS A 161 3.23 -42.30 -21.95
CA LYS A 161 2.52 -42.11 -20.69
C LYS A 161 2.35 -40.62 -20.39
N LYS A 162 1.12 -40.21 -20.04
CA LYS A 162 0.83 -38.86 -19.57
C LYS A 162 1.53 -38.63 -18.24
N MET A 163 2.52 -37.75 -18.22
CA MET A 163 3.23 -37.34 -17.00
C MET A 163 3.46 -35.84 -17.03
N LYS A 164 3.26 -35.18 -15.89
CA LYS A 164 3.56 -33.75 -15.72
C LYS A 164 4.93 -33.62 -15.05
N LEU A 165 5.86 -32.94 -15.71
CA LEU A 165 7.19 -32.69 -15.16
C LEU A 165 7.08 -31.81 -13.89
N SER A 166 7.52 -32.32 -12.73
CA SER A 166 7.47 -31.59 -11.45
C SER A 166 8.71 -30.72 -11.18
N LYS A 167 9.81 -30.98 -11.88
CA LYS A 167 11.09 -30.24 -11.78
C LYS A 167 11.67 -30.01 -13.17
N CYS A 168 12.24 -28.84 -13.41
CA CYS A 168 12.88 -28.49 -14.68
C CYS A 168 14.07 -29.42 -14.98
N GLY A 169 14.20 -29.90 -16.23
CA GLY A 169 15.32 -30.76 -16.64
C GLY A 169 16.68 -30.08 -16.68
N ILE A 170 16.71 -28.74 -16.76
CA ILE A 170 17.94 -27.93 -16.84
C ILE A 170 18.36 -27.48 -15.43
N CYS A 171 17.54 -26.67 -14.77
CA CYS A 171 17.90 -26.05 -13.49
C CYS A 171 17.40 -26.82 -12.25
N ARG A 172 16.64 -27.92 -12.42
CA ARG A 172 16.05 -28.74 -11.35
C ARG A 172 15.06 -28.02 -10.42
N GLN A 173 14.72 -26.75 -10.71
CA GLN A 173 13.74 -25.99 -9.96
C GLN A 173 12.33 -26.59 -10.08
N LYS A 174 11.55 -26.53 -8.99
CA LYS A 174 10.17 -27.02 -8.95
C LYS A 174 9.30 -26.19 -9.90
N VAL A 175 8.55 -26.88 -10.77
CA VAL A 175 7.65 -26.25 -11.74
C VAL A 175 6.30 -26.00 -11.09
N THR A 176 5.85 -24.74 -11.07
CA THR A 176 4.54 -24.36 -10.51
C THR A 176 3.45 -24.37 -11.59
N SER A 177 3.76 -23.80 -12.75
CA SER A 177 2.88 -23.73 -13.90
C SER A 177 3.68 -23.81 -15.22
N SER A 178 2.97 -23.95 -16.34
CA SER A 178 3.54 -24.03 -17.68
C SER A 178 2.62 -23.37 -18.69
N ALA A 179 3.17 -22.69 -19.69
CA ALA A 179 2.41 -22.05 -20.77
C ALA A 179 3.10 -22.25 -22.12
N VAL A 180 2.37 -22.09 -23.22
CA VAL A 180 2.95 -22.10 -24.58
C VAL A 180 3.77 -20.82 -24.78
N ASN A 181 5.01 -20.96 -25.25
CA ASN A 181 5.84 -19.82 -25.65
C ASN A 181 5.43 -19.39 -27.08
N PHE A 182 4.38 -18.59 -27.19
CA PHE A 182 3.84 -18.15 -28.48
C PHE A 182 4.88 -17.38 -29.32
N SER A 183 5.75 -16.59 -28.68
CA SER A 183 6.80 -15.86 -29.38
C SER A 183 7.76 -16.80 -30.10
N LEU A 184 8.25 -17.83 -29.40
CA LEU A 184 9.13 -18.82 -30.01
C LEU A 184 8.39 -19.70 -31.05
N GLN A 185 7.15 -20.06 -30.77
CA GLN A 185 6.34 -20.83 -31.70
C GLN A 185 6.14 -20.09 -33.02
N ASN A 186 5.84 -18.78 -32.96
CA ASN A 186 5.66 -17.95 -34.16
C ASN A 186 6.95 -17.85 -34.98
N LEU A 187 8.11 -17.70 -34.32
CA LEU A 187 9.42 -17.70 -35.01
C LEU A 187 9.68 -19.03 -35.73
N ILE A 188 9.44 -20.17 -35.07
CA ILE A 188 9.63 -21.50 -35.66
C ILE A 188 8.64 -21.73 -36.83
N CYS A 189 7.39 -21.30 -36.70
CA CYS A 189 6.39 -21.41 -37.77
C CYS A 189 6.76 -20.55 -39.00
N THR A 190 7.17 -19.30 -38.80
CA THR A 190 7.58 -18.43 -39.92
C THR A 190 8.79 -19.02 -40.65
N TYR A 191 9.79 -19.49 -39.90
CA TYR A 191 10.96 -20.14 -40.50
C TYR A 191 10.59 -21.39 -41.30
N THR A 192 9.80 -22.30 -40.72
CA THR A 192 9.42 -23.55 -41.40
C THR A 192 8.61 -23.31 -42.68
N ASN A 193 7.76 -22.27 -42.71
CA ASN A 193 7.02 -21.88 -43.90
C ASN A 193 7.94 -21.26 -44.98
N ASN A 194 8.94 -20.47 -44.58
CA ASN A 194 9.84 -19.78 -45.50
C ASN A 194 11.02 -20.64 -45.98
N LYS A 195 11.29 -21.77 -45.31
CA LYS A 195 12.42 -22.66 -45.62
C LYS A 195 12.44 -23.11 -47.09
N HIS A 196 11.28 -23.40 -47.67
CA HIS A 196 11.18 -23.81 -49.08
C HIS A 196 11.60 -22.70 -50.05
N LEU A 197 11.35 -21.44 -49.71
CA LEU A 197 11.70 -20.28 -50.54
C LEU A 197 13.22 -20.01 -50.53
N LEU A 198 13.87 -20.20 -49.38
CA LEU A 198 15.32 -20.07 -49.26
C LEU A 198 16.06 -21.18 -50.03
N GLU A 199 15.55 -22.41 -49.99
CA GLU A 199 16.11 -23.55 -50.73
C GLU A 199 15.97 -23.41 -52.26
N GLU A 200 14.90 -22.75 -52.75
CA GLU A 200 14.74 -22.41 -54.17
C GLU A 200 15.66 -21.27 -54.61
N TYR A 201 15.88 -20.27 -53.75
CA TYR A 201 16.76 -19.13 -54.03
C TYR A 201 18.24 -19.54 -54.11
N ASP A 202 18.71 -20.42 -53.23
CA ASP A 202 20.08 -20.97 -53.25
C ASP A 202 20.35 -21.79 -54.53
N LYS A 203 19.35 -22.53 -55.03
CA LYS A 203 19.46 -23.29 -56.29
C LYS A 203 19.53 -22.39 -57.53
N ASN A 204 18.92 -21.21 -57.49
CA ASN A 204 18.94 -20.26 -58.60
C ASN A 204 20.24 -19.44 -58.65
N ASN A 205 20.82 -19.08 -57.50
CA ASN A 205 22.06 -18.30 -57.43
C ASN A 205 23.35 -19.08 -57.75
N GLN A 206 23.35 -20.41 -57.63
CA GLN A 206 24.51 -21.23 -58.01
C GLN A 206 24.77 -21.28 -59.52
N LYS A 207 23.84 -20.79 -60.36
CA LYS A 207 24.02 -20.75 -61.84
C LYS A 207 24.56 -19.43 -62.38
N GLU A 208 24.72 -18.39 -61.55
CA GLU A 208 25.13 -17.05 -61.98
C GLU A 208 26.54 -16.62 -61.48
N GLN A 209 27.25 -17.46 -60.73
CA GLN A 209 28.55 -17.12 -60.11
C GLN A 209 29.79 -17.77 -60.75
N GLU A 210 29.77 -18.05 -62.06
CA GLU A 210 30.97 -18.57 -62.78
C GLU A 210 31.61 -17.58 -63.79
N PHE A 211 31.22 -16.31 -63.81
CA PHE A 211 31.87 -15.33 -64.69
C PHE A 211 32.17 -14.02 -63.97
N GLN A 212 33.45 -13.61 -64.04
CA GLN A 212 34.04 -12.34 -63.59
C GLN A 212 34.47 -12.27 -62.12
N GLN A 213 35.59 -12.94 -61.83
CA GLN A 213 36.54 -12.44 -60.84
C GLN A 213 37.88 -12.28 -61.51
N ASN A 214 38.41 -11.06 -61.47
CA ASN A 214 39.82 -10.70 -61.29
C ASN A 214 40.00 -9.25 -61.74
N ASN A 215 39.79 -8.28 -60.83
CA ASN A 215 40.64 -7.09 -60.64
C ASN A 215 40.11 -6.03 -59.63
N ASP A 216 38.95 -6.18 -58.98
CA ASP A 216 38.34 -5.12 -58.13
C ASP A 216 38.40 -5.33 -56.58
N GLU A 217 39.05 -6.38 -56.05
CA GLU A 217 39.01 -6.70 -54.60
C GLU A 217 39.63 -5.65 -53.67
N LYS A 218 40.55 -4.81 -54.16
CA LYS A 218 41.25 -3.82 -53.31
C LYS A 218 40.47 -2.54 -53.08
N ASP A 219 39.66 -2.10 -54.06
CA ASP A 219 38.82 -0.91 -53.90
C ASP A 219 37.54 -1.22 -53.11
N GLU A 220 37.03 -2.44 -53.19
CA GLU A 220 35.87 -2.90 -52.43
C GLU A 220 36.17 -3.00 -50.93
N GLN A 221 37.38 -3.47 -50.54
CA GLN A 221 37.80 -3.47 -49.13
C GLN A 221 37.93 -2.05 -48.56
N LYS A 222 38.48 -1.12 -49.33
CA LYS A 222 38.66 0.27 -48.87
C LYS A 222 37.32 1.00 -48.72
N GLN A 223 36.37 0.75 -49.60
CA GLN A 223 34.99 1.25 -49.44
C GLN A 223 34.32 0.66 -48.20
N ASN A 224 34.48 -0.63 -47.93
CA ASN A 224 33.90 -1.28 -46.75
C ASN A 224 34.42 -0.66 -45.43
N PHE A 225 35.72 -0.39 -45.31
CA PHE A 225 36.26 0.26 -44.11
C PHE A 225 35.74 1.69 -43.92
N GLN A 226 35.58 2.45 -45.01
CA GLN A 226 35.04 3.81 -44.94
C GLN A 226 33.58 3.80 -44.49
N GLU A 227 32.75 2.91 -45.04
CA GLU A 227 31.36 2.76 -44.64
C GLU A 227 31.21 2.34 -43.17
N GLN A 228 32.06 1.43 -42.69
CA GLN A 228 32.09 1.05 -41.28
C GLN A 228 32.50 2.22 -40.37
N TYR A 229 33.51 3.00 -40.76
CA TYR A 229 33.94 4.17 -40.01
C TYR A 229 32.82 5.22 -39.89
N ASP A 230 32.13 5.50 -41.00
CA ASP A 230 31.01 6.44 -41.03
C ASP A 230 29.84 5.95 -40.16
N LEU A 231 29.57 4.64 -40.17
CA LEU A 231 28.59 4.00 -39.28
C LEU A 231 28.94 4.19 -37.80
N TYR A 232 30.21 3.94 -37.44
CA TYR A 232 30.65 4.10 -36.05
C TYR A 232 30.58 5.56 -35.59
N ASN A 233 31.02 6.52 -36.42
CA ASN A 233 30.93 7.94 -36.09
C ASN A 233 29.49 8.40 -35.88
N MET A 234 28.57 7.96 -36.74
CA MET A 234 27.14 8.22 -36.58
C MET A 234 26.62 7.64 -35.25
N ARG A 235 26.97 6.39 -34.93
CA ARG A 235 26.56 5.74 -33.68
C ARG A 235 27.11 6.47 -32.45
N VAL A 236 28.37 6.91 -32.48
CA VAL A 236 28.98 7.69 -31.40
C VAL A 236 28.22 9.00 -31.19
N ARG A 237 27.89 9.72 -32.26
CA ARG A 237 27.11 10.96 -32.18
C ARG A 237 25.73 10.73 -31.56
N ILE A 238 25.00 9.71 -32.01
CA ILE A 238 23.67 9.37 -31.47
C ILE A 238 23.76 9.05 -29.97
N LEU A 239 24.71 8.20 -29.57
CA LEU A 239 24.88 7.83 -28.17
C LEU A 239 25.28 9.03 -27.30
N GLN A 240 26.05 9.98 -27.86
CA GLN A 240 26.42 11.19 -27.14
C GLN A 240 25.22 12.13 -26.94
N GLU A 241 24.34 12.26 -27.93
CA GLU A 241 23.09 13.01 -27.80
C GLU A 241 22.15 12.36 -26.78
N GLU A 242 21.96 11.04 -26.83
CA GLU A 242 21.15 10.29 -25.86
C GLU A 242 21.71 10.42 -24.44
N LYS A 243 23.03 10.33 -24.28
CA LYS A 243 23.69 10.56 -23.00
C LYS A 243 23.35 11.95 -22.44
N ASN A 244 23.42 12.99 -23.27
CA ASN A 244 23.12 14.35 -22.83
C ASN A 244 21.64 14.49 -22.42
N GLN A 245 20.72 13.94 -23.21
CA GLN A 245 19.29 13.93 -22.87
C GLN A 245 19.01 13.22 -21.54
N ILE A 246 19.63 12.06 -21.31
CA ILE A 246 19.50 11.34 -20.04
C ILE A 246 20.08 12.17 -18.88
N MET A 247 21.20 12.87 -19.09
CA MET A 247 21.75 13.76 -18.06
C MET A 247 20.79 14.90 -17.71
N ASP A 248 20.15 15.52 -18.70
CA ASP A 248 19.17 16.58 -18.47
C ASP A 248 17.96 16.05 -17.67
N GLN A 249 17.44 14.87 -18.05
CA GLN A 249 16.38 14.19 -17.29
C GLN A 249 16.78 13.90 -15.84
N ILE A 250 18.01 13.45 -15.61
CA ILE A 250 18.52 13.22 -14.24
C ILE A 250 18.56 14.54 -13.45
N ILE A 251 18.93 15.65 -14.07
CA ILE A 251 18.95 16.97 -13.42
C ILE A 251 17.53 17.40 -13.06
N GLU A 252 16.58 17.28 -13.98
CA GLU A 252 15.17 17.60 -13.75
C GLU A 252 14.57 16.76 -12.61
N GLU A 253 14.78 15.44 -12.63
CA GLU A 253 14.28 14.56 -11.57
C GLU A 253 14.95 14.82 -10.22
N LYS A 254 16.24 15.17 -10.18
CA LYS A 254 16.89 15.64 -8.95
C LYS A 254 16.26 16.93 -8.42
N ASN A 255 15.88 17.85 -9.29
CA ASN A 255 15.21 19.08 -8.88
C ASN A 255 13.79 18.81 -8.38
N ARG A 256 13.05 17.91 -9.04
CA ARG A 256 11.75 17.44 -8.58
C ARG A 256 11.84 16.77 -7.20
N ALA A 257 12.80 15.87 -7.00
CA ALA A 257 13.05 15.21 -5.72
C ALA A 257 13.37 16.22 -4.60
N LYS A 258 14.22 17.23 -4.86
CA LYS A 258 14.52 18.30 -3.90
C LYS A 258 13.29 19.12 -3.53
N SER A 259 12.42 19.43 -4.50
CA SER A 259 11.17 20.16 -4.25
C SER A 259 10.20 19.33 -3.40
N GLN A 260 10.06 18.03 -3.69
CA GLN A 260 9.26 17.12 -2.86
C GLN A 260 9.82 16.97 -1.45
N GLN A 261 11.14 16.90 -1.30
CA GLN A 261 11.79 16.86 0.01
C GLN A 261 11.47 18.11 0.85
N LYS A 262 11.47 19.30 0.24
CA LYS A 262 11.06 20.53 0.93
C LYS A 262 9.60 20.46 1.40
N LEU A 263 8.70 19.98 0.55
CA LEU A 263 7.29 19.82 0.90
C LEU A 263 7.10 18.84 2.08
N CYS A 264 7.80 17.70 2.06
CA CYS A 264 7.78 16.75 3.16
C CYS A 264 8.28 17.36 4.47
N ASN A 265 9.33 18.20 4.43
CA ASN A 265 9.81 18.90 5.61
C ASN A 265 8.77 19.89 6.15
N THR A 266 8.10 20.66 5.29
CA THR A 266 7.01 21.55 5.69
C THR A 266 5.87 20.79 6.36
N PHE A 267 5.45 19.64 5.79
CA PHE A 267 4.42 18.81 6.42
C PHE A 267 4.85 18.23 7.77
N LYS A 268 6.13 17.87 7.91
CA LYS A 268 6.69 17.42 9.19
C LYS A 268 6.61 18.50 10.25
N GLU A 269 6.99 19.73 9.92
CA GLU A 269 6.88 20.89 10.82
C GLU A 269 5.42 21.18 11.21
N GLN A 270 4.50 21.15 10.24
CA GLN A 270 3.07 21.32 10.52
C GLN A 270 2.51 20.23 11.44
N LYS A 271 2.91 18.97 11.21
CA LYS A 271 2.55 17.84 12.08
C LYS A 271 3.04 18.07 13.52
N GLU A 272 4.28 18.51 13.69
CA GLU A 272 4.83 18.81 15.02
C GLU A 272 4.08 19.96 15.72
N GLN A 273 3.68 21.00 14.97
CA GLN A 273 2.85 22.08 15.52
C GLN A 273 1.47 21.60 15.98
N VAL A 274 0.81 20.74 15.20
CA VAL A 274 -0.49 20.17 15.57
C VAL A 274 -0.35 19.30 16.82
N ILE A 275 0.70 18.48 16.92
CA ILE A 275 0.98 17.67 18.12
C ILE A 275 1.14 18.57 19.36
N LYS A 276 1.86 19.69 19.25
CA LYS A 276 2.00 20.66 20.35
C LYS A 276 0.65 21.24 20.78
N LYS A 277 -0.20 21.64 19.82
CA LYS A 277 -1.55 22.15 20.10
C LYS A 277 -2.43 21.11 20.79
N ILE A 278 -2.36 19.84 20.37
CA ILE A 278 -3.10 18.74 21.01
C ILE A 278 -2.67 18.61 22.48
N LYS A 279 -1.37 18.67 22.78
CA LYS A 279 -0.87 18.62 24.16
C LYS A 279 -1.37 19.79 25.01
N GLN A 280 -1.34 21.01 24.48
CA GLN A 280 -1.87 22.19 25.18
C GLN A 280 -3.35 22.04 25.51
N MET A 281 -4.17 21.59 24.54
CA MET A 281 -5.60 21.36 24.78
C MET A 281 -5.85 20.24 25.81
N GLN A 282 -4.97 19.24 25.89
CA GLN A 282 -5.06 18.19 26.92
C GLN A 282 -4.76 18.73 28.32
N GLU A 283 -3.76 19.60 28.44
CA GLU A 283 -3.42 20.28 29.71
C GLU A 283 -4.57 21.20 30.16
N GLU A 284 -5.16 21.97 29.25
CA GLU A 284 -6.32 22.81 29.52
C GLU A 284 -7.54 21.99 29.98
N LEU A 285 -7.81 20.86 29.30
CA LEU A 285 -8.88 19.95 29.70
C LEU A 285 -8.68 19.40 31.11
N GLN A 286 -7.45 19.00 31.44
CA GLN A 286 -7.11 18.50 32.78
C GLN A 286 -7.32 19.56 33.86
N LEU A 287 -7.00 20.83 33.57
CA LEU A 287 -7.26 21.93 34.51
C LEU A 287 -8.76 22.17 34.72
N ILE A 288 -9.57 22.08 33.65
CA ILE A 288 -11.03 22.20 33.74
C ILE A 288 -11.60 21.06 34.57
N GLU A 289 -11.12 19.83 34.39
CA GLU A 289 -11.53 18.67 35.19
C GLU A 289 -11.21 18.88 36.68
N GLN A 290 -10.01 19.35 37.02
CA GLN A 290 -9.64 19.67 38.40
C GLN A 290 -10.57 20.73 39.01
N PHE A 291 -10.84 21.81 38.28
CA PHE A 291 -11.74 22.87 38.75
C PHE A 291 -13.19 22.39 38.91
N HIS A 292 -13.65 21.53 38.01
CA HIS A 292 -14.96 20.89 38.13
C HIS A 292 -15.05 20.07 39.42
N ASP A 293 -14.04 19.25 39.71
CA ASP A 293 -14.02 18.39 40.89
C ASP A 293 -13.99 19.21 42.20
N GLU A 294 -13.17 20.26 42.27
CA GLU A 294 -13.16 21.18 43.42
C GLU A 294 -14.51 21.86 43.67
N ASN A 295 -15.18 22.31 42.61
CA ASN A 295 -16.49 22.94 42.73
C ASN A 295 -17.57 21.93 43.10
N PHE A 296 -17.45 20.68 42.64
CA PHE A 296 -18.33 19.61 43.01
C PHE A 296 -18.22 19.29 44.51
N GLU A 297 -17.00 19.24 45.07
CA GLU A 297 -16.79 19.08 46.51
C GLU A 297 -17.40 20.25 47.32
N LYS A 298 -17.17 21.49 46.89
CA LYS A 298 -17.79 22.68 47.51
C LYS A 298 -19.31 22.59 47.48
N LEU A 299 -19.89 22.17 46.36
CA LEU A 299 -21.34 21.98 46.23
C LEU A 299 -21.85 20.94 47.23
N GLN A 300 -21.17 19.80 47.39
CA GLN A 300 -21.52 18.79 48.38
C GLN A 300 -21.44 19.34 49.81
N GLN A 301 -20.43 20.14 50.12
CA GLN A 301 -20.30 20.81 51.41
C GLN A 301 -21.46 21.78 51.67
N TYR A 302 -21.84 22.60 50.68
CA TYR A 302 -23.00 23.49 50.81
C TYR A 302 -24.30 22.71 51.01
N GLN A 303 -24.51 21.62 50.27
CA GLN A 303 -25.67 20.76 50.45
C GLN A 303 -25.72 20.16 51.86
N LYS A 304 -24.58 19.75 52.42
CA LYS A 304 -24.49 19.29 53.81
C LYS A 304 -24.88 20.39 54.80
N ASN A 305 -24.33 21.60 54.63
CA ASN A 305 -24.63 22.74 55.49
C ASN A 305 -26.12 23.14 55.43
N VAL A 306 -26.73 23.07 54.24
CA VAL A 306 -28.18 23.29 54.07
C VAL A 306 -28.96 22.29 54.91
N ARG A 307 -28.66 20.98 54.80
CA ARG A 307 -29.33 19.94 55.60
C ARG A 307 -29.15 20.13 57.10
N GLU A 308 -27.95 20.53 57.55
CA GLU A 308 -27.70 20.81 58.97
C GLU A 308 -28.53 22.01 59.47
N ASN A 309 -28.72 23.04 58.64
CA ASN A 309 -29.52 24.20 58.99
C ASN A 309 -31.02 23.91 58.94
N GLU A 310 -31.48 23.11 57.97
CA GLU A 310 -32.85 22.59 57.92
C GLU A 310 -33.16 21.82 59.22
N TYR A 311 -32.26 20.93 59.65
CA TYR A 311 -32.41 20.21 60.91
C TYR A 311 -32.46 21.15 62.13
N LYS A 312 -31.61 22.18 62.19
CA LYS A 312 -31.66 23.17 63.28
C LYS A 312 -32.98 23.94 63.29
N LEU A 313 -33.49 24.29 62.11
CA LEU A 313 -34.77 24.97 61.97
C LEU A 313 -35.90 24.09 62.51
N ASP A 314 -35.92 22.81 62.15
CA ASP A 314 -36.90 21.84 62.66
C ASP A 314 -36.88 21.79 64.20
N VAL A 315 -35.69 21.71 64.82
CA VAL A 315 -35.55 21.71 66.29
C VAL A 315 -36.06 23.01 66.93
N ILE A 316 -35.81 24.15 66.30
CA ILE A 316 -36.32 25.45 66.78
C ILE A 316 -37.84 25.48 66.69
N ASP A 317 -38.41 25.05 65.57
CA ASP A 317 -39.87 25.01 65.37
C ASP A 317 -40.55 24.06 66.37
N GLU A 318 -39.96 22.89 66.63
CA GLU A 318 -40.41 21.95 67.66
C GLU A 318 -40.39 22.58 69.07
N THR A 319 -39.42 23.46 69.36
CA THR A 319 -39.29 24.13 70.67
C THR A 319 -40.19 25.37 70.79
N LEU A 320 -40.37 26.14 69.71
CA LEU A 320 -41.21 27.34 69.67
C LEU A 320 -42.69 27.01 69.84
N GLN A 321 -43.16 25.90 69.26
CA GLN A 321 -44.57 25.53 69.33
C GLN A 321 -45.11 25.41 70.78
N PRO A 322 -44.50 24.66 71.71
CA PRO A 322 -44.92 24.62 73.10
C PRO A 322 -44.85 25.98 73.80
N LEU A 323 -43.78 26.75 73.58
CA LEU A 323 -43.61 28.06 74.20
C LEU A 323 -44.68 29.06 73.75
N GLN A 324 -45.05 29.02 72.47
CA GLN A 324 -46.13 29.84 71.93
C GLN A 324 -47.48 29.45 72.54
N ARG A 325 -47.76 28.14 72.69
CA ARG A 325 -48.97 27.65 73.38
C ARG A 325 -49.02 28.13 74.84
N GLU A 326 -47.92 28.07 75.57
CA GLU A 326 -47.86 28.57 76.96
C GLU A 326 -48.03 30.09 77.02
N LYS A 327 -47.39 30.84 76.13
CA LYS A 327 -47.58 32.30 76.01
C LYS A 327 -49.05 32.65 75.78
N ASP A 328 -49.71 31.97 74.84
CA ASP A 328 -51.12 32.19 74.51
C ASP A 328 -52.03 31.86 75.71
N LYS A 329 -51.71 30.81 76.47
CA LYS A 329 -52.41 30.47 77.73
C LYS A 329 -52.29 31.58 78.79
N TYR A 330 -51.09 32.12 79.02
CA TYR A 330 -50.90 33.24 79.96
C TYR A 330 -51.59 34.52 79.48
N PHE A 331 -51.63 34.77 78.17
CA PHE A 331 -52.34 35.91 77.60
C PHE A 331 -53.84 35.86 77.92
N VAL A 332 -54.46 34.68 77.78
CA VAL A 332 -55.87 34.47 78.15
C VAL A 332 -56.10 34.67 79.65
N LEU A 333 -55.24 34.12 80.51
CA LEU A 333 -55.35 34.29 81.98
C LEU A 333 -55.29 35.77 82.40
N LYS A 334 -54.38 36.54 81.79
CA LYS A 334 -54.26 37.97 82.05
C LYS A 334 -55.53 38.74 81.66
N GLN A 335 -56.18 38.38 80.55
CA GLN A 335 -57.44 39.00 80.13
C GLN A 335 -58.61 38.66 81.07
N SER A 336 -58.68 37.43 81.56
CA SER A 336 -59.73 37.04 82.53
C SER A 336 -59.60 37.77 83.86
N ASP A 337 -58.37 38.03 84.33
CA ASP A 337 -58.16 38.78 85.58
C ASP A 337 -58.59 40.25 85.46
N GLN A 338 -58.45 40.85 84.27
CA GLN A 338 -58.89 42.22 84.01
C GLN A 338 -60.41 42.40 83.93
N HIS A 339 -61.18 41.31 83.75
CA HIS A 339 -62.65 41.37 83.76
C HIS A 339 -63.26 41.06 85.14
N ASN A 340 -62.46 40.51 86.07
CA ASN A 340 -62.88 40.21 87.43
C ASN A 340 -62.54 41.33 88.44
N GLN A 341 -61.84 42.39 87.98
CA GLN A 341 -61.66 43.66 88.68
C GLN A 341 -62.64 44.68 88.13
#